data_AF-A0A6N2AM59-F1
#
_entry.id   AF-A0A6N2AM59-F1
#
_cell.length_a   1.000
_cell.length_b   1.000
_cell.length_c   1.000
_cell.angle_alpha   90.00
_cell.angle_beta   90.00
_cell.angle_gamma   90.00
#
_symmetry.space_group_name_H-M   'P 1'
#
loop_
_entity.id
_entity.type
_entity.pdbx_description
1 polymer ?
#
loop_
_entity_poly.entity_id
_entity_poly.type
_entity_poly.pdbx_seq_one_letter_code
_entity_poly.pdbx_strand_id
1 'polypeptide(L)'
;MAMCSTFCPRLSFHLNCKSLSLFPVKRRFFVTIKAFSSQTSAPKADDLPASIGFLGLGIMGNPMAQNLIKAGCDVTVWNRTKSKCEPLISLGAKYKSSPEEVAASCDVTFAMLADPESAADVACGKYGAAKGMGPGKGYVDVSTVDGETSKLICEHIRATGAHFLEAPVSGSKKPAEDGQLIFLTAGDSVLYDKAAPLLDIMGKSRFYLGEVGNGAAMKLVVNMVMGSMMASFAEGLVLSEKVGLDPSVLVEVISQGAISAPMYAVKGPSMVKSSYPTAFPLKHQQKDLRLALGLAESVSQPIPIAAATNELYKVAKSHGLSDQDFSAVIEALKVKLQQ
;
A
#
# COMPACT_ATOMS: atom_id res chain seq x y z
N MET A 1 15.24 27.00 -73.35
CA MET A 1 14.18 28.00 -73.60
C MET A 1 12.94 27.60 -72.81
N ALA A 2 12.35 28.55 -72.08
CA ALA A 2 11.05 28.54 -71.36
C ALA A 2 10.83 27.39 -70.35
N MET A 3 11.00 27.57 -69.03
CA MET A 3 10.16 28.30 -68.06
C MET A 3 8.65 27.96 -68.14
N CYS A 4 8.14 27.26 -67.12
CA CYS A 4 6.74 27.30 -66.73
C CYS A 4 6.68 27.50 -65.21
N SER A 5 6.23 28.69 -64.80
CA SER A 5 6.15 29.20 -63.44
C SER A 5 4.74 29.00 -62.88
N THR A 6 4.60 28.26 -61.79
CA THR A 6 3.38 28.20 -60.98
C THR A 6 3.46 29.19 -59.82
N PHE A 7 2.39 29.96 -59.69
CA PHE A 7 2.07 30.93 -58.64
C PHE A 7 2.16 30.34 -57.23
N CYS A 8 2.72 31.10 -56.29
CA CYS A 8 2.40 30.97 -54.86
C CYS A 8 2.55 32.34 -54.18
N PRO A 9 1.52 32.88 -53.49
CA PRO A 9 1.58 34.20 -52.88
C PRO A 9 2.32 34.18 -51.53
N ARG A 10 3.08 35.24 -51.26
CA ARG A 10 3.76 35.51 -49.99
C ARG A 10 2.72 35.80 -48.89
N LEU A 11 2.68 34.99 -47.84
CA LEU A 11 2.18 35.42 -46.53
C LEU A 11 3.37 35.71 -45.61
N SER A 12 3.43 36.95 -45.13
CA SER A 12 4.41 37.41 -44.13
C SER A 12 4.05 36.86 -42.75
N PHE A 13 5.00 36.19 -42.13
CA PHE A 13 4.97 35.76 -40.73
C PHE A 13 5.04 36.99 -39.80
N HIS A 14 4.02 37.17 -38.94
CA HIS A 14 4.17 37.90 -37.68
C HIS A 14 3.73 36.98 -36.54
N LEU A 15 4.69 36.24 -35.99
CA LEU A 15 4.57 35.54 -34.72
C LEU A 15 4.60 36.57 -33.59
N ASN A 16 3.45 36.83 -32.98
CA ASN A 16 3.36 37.62 -31.75
C ASN A 16 3.68 36.68 -30.56
N CYS A 17 4.95 36.65 -30.16
CA CYS A 17 5.42 35.84 -29.03
C CYS A 17 4.96 36.48 -27.72
N LYS A 18 3.85 36.00 -27.15
CA LYS A 18 3.47 36.34 -25.78
C LYS A 18 4.35 35.52 -24.81
N SER A 19 5.17 36.26 -24.07
CA SER A 19 5.95 35.84 -22.90
C SER A 19 5.21 34.81 -22.04
N LEU A 20 5.72 33.58 -22.00
CA LEU A 20 5.38 32.57 -21.00
C LEU A 20 5.84 33.08 -19.62
N SER A 21 4.88 33.39 -18.77
CA SER A 21 5.11 33.71 -17.36
C SER A 21 5.67 32.48 -16.64
N LEU A 22 6.87 32.62 -16.09
CA LEU A 22 7.48 31.68 -15.15
C LEU A 22 6.56 31.49 -13.93
N PHE A 23 6.04 30.28 -13.75
CA PHE A 23 5.34 29.89 -12.53
C PHE A 23 6.33 29.88 -11.35
N PRO A 24 5.94 30.39 -10.16
CA PRO A 24 6.81 30.35 -9.00
C PRO A 24 6.86 28.92 -8.48
N VAL A 25 8.01 28.26 -8.64
CA VAL A 25 8.32 27.01 -7.93
C VAL A 25 8.38 27.34 -6.44
N LYS A 26 7.36 26.95 -5.68
CA LYS A 26 7.41 27.02 -4.21
C LYS A 26 8.62 26.23 -3.73
N ARG A 27 9.56 26.90 -3.05
CA ARG A 27 10.68 26.26 -2.34
C ARG A 27 10.12 25.20 -1.40
N ARG A 28 10.31 23.92 -1.73
CA ARG A 28 10.10 22.82 -0.79
C ARG A 28 11.24 22.86 0.23
N PHE A 29 10.90 23.08 1.49
CA PHE A 29 11.80 22.79 2.59
C PHE A 29 12.10 21.29 2.58
N PHE A 30 13.37 20.94 2.41
CA PHE A 30 13.83 19.56 2.57
C PHE A 30 13.76 19.21 4.06
N VAL A 31 12.70 18.51 4.47
CA VAL A 31 12.71 17.79 5.75
C VAL A 31 13.66 16.61 5.58
N THR A 32 14.69 16.51 6.43
CA THR A 32 15.59 15.36 6.46
C THR A 32 14.81 14.13 6.90
N ILE A 33 14.45 13.27 5.94
CA ILE A 33 13.80 11.98 6.19
C ILE A 33 14.86 11.05 6.77
N LYS A 34 14.79 10.76 8.07
CA LYS A 34 15.60 9.70 8.69
C LYS A 34 14.80 8.41 8.73
N ALA A 35 15.29 7.38 8.06
CA ALA A 35 14.85 6.02 8.31
C ALA A 35 15.36 5.60 9.70
N PHE A 36 14.47 5.17 10.60
CA PHE A 36 14.90 4.46 11.79
C PHE A 36 14.94 2.96 11.45
N SER A 37 16.10 2.33 11.62
CA SER A 37 16.31 0.89 11.45
C SER A 37 16.49 0.28 12.83
N SER A 38 15.62 -0.64 13.22
CA SER A 38 15.76 -1.33 14.51
C SER A 38 16.88 -2.37 14.42
N GLN A 39 18.08 -2.00 14.90
CA GLN A 39 19.06 -2.95 15.43
C GLN A 39 19.16 -2.72 16.94
N THR A 40 18.09 -3.00 17.66
CA THR A 40 18.09 -2.96 19.13
C THR A 40 17.31 -4.13 19.69
N SER A 41 17.85 -4.72 20.75
CA SER A 41 17.29 -5.83 21.52
C SER A 41 15.83 -5.60 21.87
N ALA A 42 15.05 -6.70 21.92
CA ALA A 42 13.64 -6.71 22.32
C ALA A 42 13.40 -5.81 23.56
N PRO A 43 12.32 -5.01 23.58
CA PRO A 43 12.00 -4.17 24.72
C PRO A 43 11.84 -5.02 25.99
N LYS A 44 12.31 -4.49 27.13
CA LYS A 44 12.10 -5.12 28.43
C LYS A 44 10.61 -5.08 28.77
N ALA A 45 10.10 -6.16 29.38
CA ALA A 45 8.68 -6.37 29.66
C ALA A 45 8.02 -5.27 30.53
N ASP A 46 8.80 -4.48 31.27
CA ASP A 46 8.30 -3.44 32.18
C ASP A 46 7.99 -2.08 31.51
N ASP A 47 8.26 -1.91 30.20
CA ASP A 47 8.05 -0.67 29.43
C ASP A 47 6.83 -0.71 28.48
N LEU A 48 5.96 -1.72 28.57
CA LEU A 48 4.78 -1.86 27.68
C LEU A 48 3.43 -1.65 28.41
N PRO A 49 3.03 -0.39 28.74
CA PRO A 49 1.76 -0.12 29.43
C PRO A 49 0.68 0.48 28.51
N ALA A 50 0.42 -0.11 27.34
CA ALA A 50 -0.70 0.33 26.50
C ALA A 50 -1.55 -0.86 26.05
N SER A 51 -2.85 -0.79 26.36
CA SER A 51 -3.85 -1.70 25.82
C SER A 51 -4.01 -1.46 24.32
N ILE A 52 -3.92 -2.51 23.50
CA ILE A 52 -3.85 -2.38 22.04
C ILE A 52 -5.13 -2.90 21.39
N GLY A 53 -5.74 -2.07 20.56
CA GLY A 53 -6.83 -2.46 19.67
C GLY A 53 -6.29 -2.89 18.31
N PHE A 54 -6.87 -3.93 17.70
CA PHE A 54 -6.55 -4.30 16.32
C PHE A 54 -7.82 -4.60 15.51
N LEU A 55 -8.09 -3.77 14.51
CA LEU A 55 -9.26 -3.82 13.66
C LEU A 55 -8.90 -4.36 12.28
N GLY A 56 -9.49 -5.51 11.90
CA GLY A 56 -9.27 -6.13 10.60
C GLY A 56 -8.19 -7.21 10.64
N LEU A 57 -8.61 -8.47 10.50
CA LEU A 57 -7.77 -9.66 10.63
C LEU A 57 -7.67 -10.42 9.29
N GLY A 58 -7.28 -9.68 8.25
CA GLY A 58 -7.00 -10.24 6.92
C GLY A 58 -5.61 -10.87 6.82
N ILE A 59 -5.13 -11.03 5.58
CA ILE A 59 -3.79 -11.58 5.28
C ILE A 59 -2.67 -10.85 6.03
N MET A 60 -2.80 -9.53 6.18
CA MET A 60 -1.80 -8.70 6.86
C MET A 60 -2.12 -8.52 8.35
N GLY A 61 -3.37 -8.18 8.69
CA GLY A 61 -3.73 -7.84 10.06
C GLY A 61 -3.59 -8.99 11.06
N ASN A 62 -3.86 -10.23 10.63
CA ASN A 62 -3.73 -11.41 11.51
C ASN A 62 -2.28 -11.63 12.00
N PRO A 63 -1.25 -11.77 11.14
CA PRO A 63 0.13 -11.92 11.60
C PRO A 63 0.66 -10.68 12.33
N MET A 64 0.23 -9.47 11.96
CA MET A 64 0.61 -8.25 12.66
C MET A 64 0.14 -8.25 14.12
N ALA A 65 -1.15 -8.54 14.35
CA ALA A 65 -1.70 -8.66 15.69
C ALA A 65 -1.07 -9.83 16.47
N GLN A 66 -0.78 -10.95 15.79
CA GLN A 66 -0.09 -12.08 16.39
C GLN A 66 1.31 -11.71 16.93
N ASN A 67 2.05 -10.86 16.21
CA ASN A 67 3.37 -10.42 16.67
C ASN A 67 3.29 -9.55 17.93
N LEU A 68 2.28 -8.69 18.03
CA LEU A 68 2.03 -7.92 19.25
C LEU A 68 1.71 -8.83 20.45
N ILE A 69 0.87 -9.86 20.25
CA ILE A 69 0.54 -10.85 21.29
C ILE A 69 1.80 -11.62 21.73
N LYS A 70 2.61 -12.10 20.78
CA LYS A 70 3.87 -12.82 21.07
C LYS A 70 4.89 -11.96 21.83
N ALA A 71 4.84 -10.64 21.63
CA ALA A 71 5.66 -9.68 22.37
C ALA A 71 5.10 -9.36 23.77
N GLY A 72 4.01 -10.00 24.19
CA GLY A 72 3.41 -9.83 25.53
C GLY A 72 2.43 -8.68 25.65
N CYS A 73 1.99 -8.06 24.54
CA CYS A 73 1.02 -6.96 24.58
C CYS A 73 -0.40 -7.45 24.88
N ASP A 74 -1.19 -6.65 25.60
CA ASP A 74 -2.61 -6.88 25.83
C ASP A 74 -3.43 -6.43 24.59
N VAL A 75 -3.76 -7.38 23.71
CA VAL A 75 -4.41 -7.11 22.43
C VAL A 75 -5.90 -7.45 22.47
N THR A 76 -6.73 -6.47 22.10
CA THR A 76 -8.17 -6.62 21.84
C THR A 76 -8.44 -6.52 20.34
N VAL A 77 -9.07 -7.54 19.77
CA VAL A 77 -9.28 -7.65 18.33
C VAL A 77 -10.75 -7.52 17.94
N TRP A 78 -10.95 -7.02 16.72
CA TRP A 78 -12.22 -7.10 16.02
C TRP A 78 -11.99 -7.41 14.54
N ASN A 79 -12.92 -8.16 13.97
CA ASN A 79 -13.02 -8.34 12.53
C ASN A 79 -14.49 -8.50 12.15
N ARG A 80 -14.88 -7.94 11.00
CA ARG A 80 -16.25 -8.05 10.45
C ARG A 80 -16.76 -9.50 10.41
N THR A 81 -15.88 -10.43 10.04
CA THR A 81 -16.13 -11.87 10.14
C THR A 81 -15.52 -12.40 11.43
N LYS A 82 -16.34 -12.68 12.45
CA LYS A 82 -15.89 -13.10 13.79
C LYS A 82 -14.96 -14.30 13.77
N SER A 83 -15.19 -15.30 12.90
CA SER A 83 -14.37 -16.51 12.85
C SER A 83 -12.88 -16.25 12.54
N LYS A 84 -12.53 -15.08 11.96
CA LYS A 84 -11.13 -14.68 11.76
C LYS A 84 -10.42 -14.23 13.03
N CYS A 85 -11.15 -13.98 14.12
CA CYS A 85 -10.60 -13.64 15.43
C CYS A 85 -10.16 -14.88 16.22
N GLU A 86 -10.80 -16.03 16.00
CA GLU A 86 -10.59 -17.25 16.79
C GLU A 86 -9.12 -17.68 16.92
N PRO A 87 -8.28 -17.63 15.86
CA PRO A 87 -6.86 -17.96 15.99
C PRO A 87 -6.13 -17.05 16.98
N LEU A 88 -6.48 -15.76 17.05
CA LEU A 88 -5.83 -14.81 17.96
C LEU A 88 -6.43 -14.89 19.38
N ILE A 89 -7.73 -15.17 19.50
CA ILE A 89 -8.37 -15.43 20.80
C ILE A 89 -7.70 -16.64 21.48
N SER A 90 -7.41 -17.68 20.69
CA SER A 90 -6.69 -18.87 21.17
C SER A 90 -5.26 -18.57 21.63
N LEU A 91 -4.69 -17.45 21.20
CA LEU A 91 -3.38 -16.95 21.62
C LEU A 91 -3.45 -15.92 22.76
N GLY A 92 -4.64 -15.65 23.30
CA GLY A 92 -4.83 -14.73 24.43
C GLY A 92 -5.40 -13.35 24.06
N ALA A 93 -5.76 -13.11 22.80
CA ALA A 93 -6.42 -11.86 22.43
C ALA A 93 -7.83 -11.76 23.04
N LYS A 94 -8.21 -10.57 23.48
CA LYS A 94 -9.59 -10.24 23.85
C LYS A 94 -10.41 -9.96 22.58
N TYR A 95 -11.71 -10.20 22.62
CA TYR A 95 -12.62 -9.91 21.51
C TYR A 95 -13.67 -8.89 21.93
N LYS A 96 -13.99 -7.97 21.02
CA LYS A 96 -15.14 -7.06 21.12
C LYS A 96 -15.99 -7.13 19.87
N SER A 97 -17.26 -6.73 19.98
CA SER A 97 -18.24 -6.95 18.91
C SER A 97 -18.25 -5.86 17.84
N SER A 98 -17.66 -4.69 18.14
CA SER A 98 -17.59 -3.54 17.24
C SER A 98 -16.24 -2.80 17.31
N PRO A 99 -15.87 -2.04 16.26
CA PRO A 99 -14.72 -1.14 16.30
C PRO A 99 -14.79 -0.11 17.44
N GLU A 100 -15.96 0.45 17.71
CA GLU A 100 -16.24 1.33 18.84
C GLU A 100 -15.84 0.71 20.17
N GLU A 101 -16.27 -0.52 20.46
CA GLU A 101 -15.97 -1.20 21.71
C GLU A 101 -14.46 -1.50 21.88
N VAL A 102 -13.77 -1.85 20.79
CA VAL A 102 -12.31 -2.02 20.81
C VAL A 102 -11.64 -0.70 21.16
N ALA A 103 -11.95 0.37 20.42
CA ALA A 103 -11.34 1.69 20.60
C ALA A 103 -11.60 2.26 22.01
N ALA A 104 -12.79 2.03 22.57
CA ALA A 104 -13.13 2.41 23.94
C ALA A 104 -12.25 1.71 24.98
N SER A 105 -11.90 0.44 24.75
CA SER A 105 -11.09 -0.36 25.67
C SER A 105 -9.58 -0.24 25.51
N CYS A 106 -9.10 0.50 24.50
CA CYS A 106 -7.68 0.51 24.13
C CYS A 106 -7.06 1.93 24.10
N ASP A 107 -5.76 2.01 24.38
CA ASP A 107 -4.97 3.25 24.34
C ASP A 107 -4.50 3.59 22.92
N VAL A 108 -4.13 2.56 22.15
CA VAL A 108 -3.73 2.67 20.74
C VAL A 108 -4.48 1.61 19.96
N THR A 109 -5.19 2.01 18.91
CA THR A 109 -5.96 1.10 18.05
C THR A 109 -5.40 1.12 16.62
N PHE A 110 -4.90 -0.03 16.17
CA PHE A 110 -4.48 -0.25 14.79
C PHE A 110 -5.66 -0.68 13.91
N ALA A 111 -5.63 -0.29 12.64
CA ALA A 111 -6.63 -0.70 11.67
C ALA A 111 -5.99 -1.14 10.35
N MET A 112 -6.25 -2.39 9.92
CA MET A 112 -5.71 -2.98 8.69
C MET A 112 -6.83 -3.48 7.76
N LEU A 113 -7.37 -2.57 6.94
CA LEU A 113 -8.54 -2.79 6.10
C LEU A 113 -8.17 -2.91 4.61
N ALA A 114 -9.11 -3.47 3.83
CA ALA A 114 -8.92 -3.84 2.44
C ALA A 114 -8.80 -2.64 1.47
N ASP A 115 -9.62 -1.62 1.70
CA ASP A 115 -9.87 -0.51 0.79
C ASP A 115 -10.33 0.76 1.54
N PRO A 116 -10.31 1.92 0.87
CA PRO A 116 -10.78 3.18 1.44
C PRO A 116 -12.16 3.14 2.09
N GLU A 117 -13.12 2.49 1.43
CA GLU A 117 -14.51 2.37 1.90
C GLU A 117 -14.58 1.61 3.23
N SER A 118 -13.86 0.49 3.33
CA SER A 118 -13.80 -0.29 4.58
C SER A 118 -13.06 0.45 5.69
N ALA A 119 -11.99 1.20 5.37
CA ALA A 119 -11.27 2.00 6.35
C ALA A 119 -12.15 3.13 6.91
N ALA A 120 -12.84 3.87 6.04
CA ALA A 120 -13.76 4.94 6.43
C ALA A 120 -14.94 4.41 7.27
N ASP A 121 -15.56 3.29 6.87
CA ASP A 121 -16.67 2.67 7.63
C ASP A 121 -16.21 2.20 9.03
N VAL A 122 -15.07 1.52 9.13
CA VAL A 122 -14.54 1.04 10.41
C VAL A 122 -14.10 2.18 11.32
N ALA A 123 -13.59 3.28 10.78
CA ALA A 123 -13.19 4.44 11.57
C ALA A 123 -14.37 5.33 11.97
N CYS A 124 -15.24 5.66 11.01
CA CYS A 124 -16.20 6.77 11.10
C CYS A 124 -17.68 6.33 11.04
N GLY A 125 -17.96 5.06 10.73
CA GLY A 125 -19.31 4.54 10.58
C GLY A 125 -20.13 4.54 11.88
N LYS A 126 -21.36 4.01 11.80
CA LYS A 126 -22.33 4.03 12.91
C LYS A 126 -21.77 3.45 14.22
N TYR A 127 -20.98 2.38 14.11
CA TYR A 127 -20.29 1.72 15.22
C TYR A 127 -18.76 1.80 15.05
N GLY A 128 -18.30 2.85 14.37
CA GLY A 128 -16.90 3.06 14.02
C GLY A 128 -16.04 3.41 15.23
N ALA A 129 -14.73 3.23 15.10
CA ALA A 129 -13.76 3.45 16.16
C ALA A 129 -13.88 4.85 16.80
N ALA A 130 -14.18 5.89 16.01
CA ALA A 130 -14.34 7.26 16.50
C ALA A 130 -15.39 7.38 17.63
N LYS A 131 -16.42 6.53 17.67
CA LYS A 131 -17.44 6.55 18.73
C LYS A 131 -16.91 6.10 20.10
N GLY A 132 -15.84 5.30 20.11
CA GLY A 132 -15.17 4.84 21.33
C GLY A 132 -13.93 5.66 21.69
N MET A 133 -13.65 6.74 20.96
CA MET A 133 -12.41 7.52 21.13
C MET A 133 -12.62 8.81 21.91
N GLY A 134 -11.51 9.31 22.47
CA GLY A 134 -11.46 10.48 23.33
C GLY A 134 -10.02 10.92 23.60
N PRO A 135 -9.81 11.98 24.39
CA PRO A 135 -8.48 12.48 24.73
C PRO A 135 -7.53 11.40 25.25
N GLY A 136 -6.28 11.42 24.78
CA GLY A 136 -5.21 10.48 25.19
C GLY A 136 -5.17 9.15 24.41
N LYS A 137 -6.23 8.81 23.65
CA LYS A 137 -6.27 7.64 22.77
C LYS A 137 -5.63 7.93 21.40
N GLY A 138 -5.15 6.89 20.74
CA GLY A 138 -4.58 6.96 19.39
C GLY A 138 -5.23 5.99 18.41
N TYR A 139 -5.46 6.44 17.18
CA TYR A 139 -5.82 5.60 16.04
C TYR A 139 -4.68 5.56 15.03
N VAL A 140 -4.22 4.36 14.70
CA VAL A 140 -3.14 4.14 13.73
C VAL A 140 -3.68 3.35 12.54
N ASP A 141 -3.97 4.05 11.44
CA ASP A 141 -4.45 3.39 10.22
C ASP A 141 -3.27 2.86 9.40
N VAL A 142 -3.12 1.54 9.34
CA VAL A 142 -2.08 0.85 8.58
C VAL A 142 -2.60 0.33 7.22
N SER A 143 -3.85 0.66 6.88
CA SER A 143 -4.49 0.33 5.61
C SER A 143 -3.82 1.08 4.45
N THR A 144 -3.89 0.51 3.25
CA THR A 144 -3.50 1.23 2.02
C THR A 144 -4.73 1.92 1.44
N VAL A 145 -4.79 3.24 1.60
CA VAL A 145 -5.85 4.15 1.14
C VAL A 145 -5.26 5.32 0.36
N ASP A 146 -6.11 6.16 -0.24
CA ASP A 146 -5.72 7.46 -0.79
C ASP A 146 -5.63 8.54 0.29
N GLY A 147 -4.98 9.65 -0.07
CA GLY A 147 -4.75 10.76 0.86
C GLY A 147 -6.02 11.49 1.29
N GLU A 148 -7.09 11.47 0.49
CA GLU A 148 -8.36 12.11 0.86
C GLU A 148 -9.07 11.30 1.95
N THR A 149 -9.12 9.98 1.78
CA THR A 149 -9.66 9.06 2.78
C THR A 149 -8.91 9.15 4.11
N SER A 150 -7.57 9.18 4.08
CA SER A 150 -6.77 9.31 5.30
C SER A 150 -7.03 10.63 6.04
N LYS A 151 -7.14 11.74 5.30
CA LYS A 151 -7.50 13.06 5.87
C LYS A 151 -8.91 13.07 6.45
N LEU A 152 -9.88 12.46 5.77
CA LEU A 152 -11.25 12.32 6.27
C LEU A 152 -11.27 11.56 7.60
N ILE A 153 -10.56 10.43 7.69
CA ILE A 153 -10.47 9.67 8.93
C ILE A 153 -9.77 10.49 10.02
N CYS A 154 -8.67 11.16 9.67
CA CYS A 154 -7.95 12.04 10.59
C CYS A 154 -8.85 13.10 11.22
N GLU A 155 -9.65 13.80 10.41
CA GLU A 155 -10.60 14.82 10.88
C GLU A 155 -11.61 14.24 11.87
N HIS A 156 -12.23 13.09 11.55
CA HIS A 156 -13.21 12.44 12.42
C HIS A 156 -12.60 11.97 13.74
N ILE A 157 -11.41 11.37 13.70
CA ILE A 157 -10.72 10.91 14.89
C ILE A 157 -10.31 12.10 15.77
N ARG A 158 -9.71 13.14 15.19
CA ARG A 158 -9.29 14.34 15.93
C ARG A 158 -10.47 15.11 16.53
N ALA A 159 -11.64 15.09 15.92
CA ALA A 159 -12.86 15.69 16.48
C ALA A 159 -13.28 15.08 17.83
N THR A 160 -12.81 13.87 18.15
CA THR A 160 -13.03 13.22 19.45
C THR A 160 -12.03 13.66 20.53
N GLY A 161 -10.96 14.37 20.15
CA GLY A 161 -9.81 14.66 20.99
C GLY A 161 -8.72 13.58 20.96
N ALA A 162 -8.91 12.48 20.23
CA ALA A 162 -7.90 11.45 20.02
C ALA A 162 -6.85 11.87 18.97
N HIS A 163 -5.71 11.17 19.00
CA HIS A 163 -4.62 11.35 18.04
C HIS A 163 -4.79 10.42 16.83
N PHE A 164 -4.32 10.85 15.66
CA PHE A 164 -4.36 10.07 14.43
C PHE A 164 -2.98 9.99 13.78
N LEU A 165 -2.62 8.79 13.35
CA LEU A 165 -1.42 8.49 12.57
C LEU A 165 -1.81 7.58 11.41
N GLU A 166 -1.45 7.93 10.19
CA GLU A 166 -1.40 6.95 9.10
C GLU A 166 -0.05 6.27 9.12
N ALA A 167 -0.02 4.96 8.89
CA ALA A 167 1.18 4.15 8.86
C ALA A 167 1.07 2.99 7.86
N PRO A 168 0.69 3.23 6.59
CA PRO A 168 0.65 2.17 5.60
C PRO A 168 1.98 1.42 5.49
N VAL A 169 1.91 0.12 5.22
CA VAL A 169 3.07 -0.76 5.26
C VAL A 169 3.54 -1.20 3.87
N SER A 170 4.87 -1.30 3.70
CA SER A 170 5.49 -2.05 2.61
C SER A 170 6.03 -3.39 3.12
N GLY A 171 5.83 -4.44 2.32
CA GLY A 171 5.95 -5.83 2.73
C GLY A 171 4.64 -6.58 2.53
N SER A 172 4.74 -7.88 2.25
CA SER A 172 3.58 -8.77 2.03
C SER A 172 3.39 -9.69 3.25
N LYS A 173 2.65 -10.78 3.08
CA LYS A 173 2.32 -11.75 4.13
C LYS A 173 3.56 -12.21 4.94
N LYS A 174 4.62 -12.65 4.26
CA LYS A 174 5.81 -13.18 4.93
C LYS A 174 6.54 -12.12 5.78
N PRO A 175 6.84 -10.91 5.26
CA PRO A 175 7.32 -9.82 6.12
C PRO A 175 6.38 -9.46 7.29
N ALA A 176 5.06 -9.59 7.14
CA ALA A 176 4.13 -9.37 8.25
C ALA A 176 4.25 -10.45 9.32
N GLU A 177 4.37 -11.73 8.92
CA GLU A 177 4.61 -12.86 9.83
C GLU A 177 5.93 -12.70 10.60
N ASP A 178 6.97 -12.20 9.92
CA ASP A 178 8.33 -12.11 10.47
C ASP A 178 8.61 -10.80 11.25
N GLY A 179 7.65 -9.87 11.32
CA GLY A 179 7.89 -8.57 11.94
C GLY A 179 8.90 -7.71 11.15
N GLN A 180 8.88 -7.81 9.83
CA GLN A 180 9.86 -7.20 8.91
C GLN A 180 9.22 -6.18 7.94
N LEU A 181 8.03 -5.69 8.28
CA LEU A 181 7.36 -4.61 7.55
C LEU A 181 8.16 -3.30 7.58
N ILE A 182 7.88 -2.44 6.60
CA ILE A 182 8.37 -1.06 6.53
C ILE A 182 7.17 -0.14 6.68
N PHE A 183 7.13 0.66 7.75
CA PHE A 183 6.04 1.61 7.99
C PHE A 183 6.31 2.97 7.35
N LEU A 184 5.34 3.48 6.61
CA LEU A 184 5.37 4.78 5.94
C LEU A 184 4.46 5.75 6.71
N THR A 185 4.96 6.25 7.83
CA THR A 185 4.15 6.98 8.82
C THR A 185 4.01 8.45 8.49
N ALA A 186 2.86 9.04 8.77
CA ALA A 186 2.63 10.48 8.73
C ALA A 186 1.44 10.87 9.64
N GLY A 187 1.43 12.10 10.12
CA GLY A 187 0.39 12.62 11.02
C GLY A 187 0.95 13.04 12.38
N ASP A 188 0.28 12.66 13.46
CA ASP A 188 0.62 13.13 14.80
C ASP A 188 1.98 12.58 15.29
N SER A 189 2.94 13.48 15.57
CA SER A 189 4.28 13.09 16.02
C SER A 189 4.30 12.49 17.43
N VAL A 190 3.40 12.92 18.30
CA VAL A 190 3.29 12.38 19.68
C VAL A 190 2.77 10.95 19.62
N LEU A 191 1.77 10.68 18.78
CA LEU A 191 1.31 9.32 18.55
C LEU A 191 2.35 8.46 17.81
N TYR A 192 3.12 9.04 16.89
CA TYR A 192 4.25 8.34 16.25
C TYR A 192 5.28 7.84 17.29
N ASP A 193 5.64 8.69 18.26
CA ASP A 193 6.57 8.32 19.33
C ASP A 193 5.94 7.31 20.30
N LYS A 194 4.64 7.46 20.64
CA LYS A 194 3.91 6.50 21.48
C LYS A 194 3.76 5.13 20.81
N ALA A 195 3.49 5.10 19.49
CA ALA A 195 3.31 3.87 18.74
C ALA A 195 4.64 3.22 18.32
N ALA A 196 5.76 3.93 18.45
CA ALA A 196 7.09 3.49 18.04
C ALA A 196 7.43 2.04 18.44
N PRO A 197 7.35 1.63 19.73
CA PRO A 197 7.72 0.27 20.12
C PRO A 197 6.81 -0.79 19.52
N LEU A 198 5.53 -0.44 19.28
CA LEU A 198 4.54 -1.34 18.67
C LEU A 198 4.81 -1.53 17.18
N LEU A 199 5.19 -0.45 16.48
CA LEU A 199 5.61 -0.52 15.08
C LEU A 199 6.91 -1.33 14.94
N ASP A 200 7.85 -1.17 15.86
CA ASP A 200 9.15 -1.87 15.84
C ASP A 200 9.01 -3.38 16.15
N ILE A 201 7.92 -3.84 16.79
CA ILE A 201 7.57 -5.27 16.92
C ILE A 201 7.08 -5.85 15.57
N MET A 202 6.33 -5.06 14.81
CA MET A 202 5.69 -5.51 13.57
C MET A 202 6.56 -5.25 12.33
N GLY A 203 7.64 -4.47 12.46
CA GLY A 203 8.44 -4.03 11.34
C GLY A 203 9.90 -3.79 11.66
N LYS A 204 10.72 -3.79 10.62
CA LYS A 204 12.16 -3.56 10.70
C LYS A 204 12.56 -2.09 10.54
N SER A 205 11.67 -1.28 9.98
CA SER A 205 11.90 0.14 9.81
C SER A 205 10.61 0.95 9.73
N ARG A 206 10.73 2.22 10.09
CA ARG A 206 9.66 3.22 9.99
C ARG A 206 10.21 4.56 9.53
N PHE A 207 9.45 5.20 8.66
CA PHE A 207 9.73 6.52 8.11
C PHE A 207 8.66 7.49 8.61
N TYR A 208 9.05 8.66 9.10
CA TYR A 208 8.12 9.74 9.40
C TYR A 208 8.13 10.76 8.25
N LEU A 209 7.00 10.86 7.56
CA LEU A 209 6.84 11.57 6.29
C LEU A 209 6.09 12.90 6.47
N GLY A 210 5.96 13.39 7.71
CA GLY A 210 5.33 14.67 8.04
C GLY A 210 3.81 14.57 8.09
N GLU A 211 3.13 15.43 7.35
CA GLU A 211 1.67 15.63 7.43
C GLU A 211 0.85 14.46 6.86
N VAL A 212 -0.37 14.29 7.39
CA VAL A 212 -1.34 13.27 6.93
C VAL A 212 -1.59 13.36 5.43
N GLY A 213 -1.57 12.20 4.77
CA GLY A 213 -1.67 12.02 3.32
C GLY A 213 -0.32 11.71 2.68
N ASN A 214 0.81 12.09 3.31
CA ASN A 214 2.15 11.82 2.76
C ASN A 214 2.53 10.32 2.83
N GLY A 215 2.14 9.63 3.89
CA GLY A 215 2.31 8.18 4.03
C GLY A 215 1.46 7.42 3.01
N ALA A 216 0.18 7.80 2.87
CA ALA A 216 -0.70 7.27 1.83
C ALA A 216 -0.11 7.49 0.42
N ALA A 217 0.30 8.71 0.09
CA ALA A 217 0.90 9.02 -1.20
C ALA A 217 2.18 8.21 -1.48
N MET A 218 3.09 8.13 -0.51
CA MET A 218 4.31 7.32 -0.64
C MET A 218 3.98 5.85 -0.89
N LYS A 219 3.01 5.30 -0.16
CA LYS A 219 2.58 3.90 -0.33
C LYS A 219 2.03 3.65 -1.74
N LEU A 220 1.19 4.55 -2.26
CA LEU A 220 0.63 4.42 -3.59
C LEU A 220 1.71 4.50 -4.68
N VAL A 221 2.70 5.40 -4.53
CA VAL A 221 3.85 5.47 -5.44
C VAL A 221 4.65 4.16 -5.43
N VAL A 222 4.95 3.62 -4.25
CA VAL A 222 5.67 2.34 -4.12
C VAL A 222 4.91 1.19 -4.77
N ASN A 223 3.60 1.08 -4.52
CA ASN A 223 2.79 0.00 -5.07
C ASN A 223 2.47 0.18 -6.56
N MET A 224 2.48 1.41 -7.07
CA MET A 224 2.44 1.69 -8.52
C MET A 224 3.68 1.11 -9.19
N VAL A 225 4.88 1.43 -8.68
CA VAL A 225 6.14 0.89 -9.21
C VAL A 225 6.14 -0.64 -9.15
N MET A 226 5.74 -1.22 -8.02
CA MET A 226 5.67 -2.68 -7.84
C MET A 226 4.72 -3.36 -8.85
N GLY A 227 3.52 -2.81 -9.03
CA GLY A 227 2.54 -3.34 -9.98
C GLY A 227 3.04 -3.29 -11.43
N SER A 228 3.66 -2.18 -11.82
CA SER A 228 4.23 -2.03 -13.17
C SER A 228 5.44 -2.93 -13.40
N MET A 229 6.33 -3.08 -12.41
CA MET A 229 7.43 -4.03 -12.46
C MET A 229 6.93 -5.47 -12.66
N MET A 230 5.87 -5.89 -11.95
CA MET A 230 5.30 -7.22 -12.09
C MET A 230 4.67 -7.44 -13.48
N ALA A 231 3.98 -6.44 -14.02
CA ALA A 231 3.42 -6.53 -15.37
C ALA A 231 4.51 -6.65 -16.44
N SER A 232 5.55 -5.81 -16.41
CA SER A 232 6.67 -5.92 -17.35
C SER A 232 7.44 -7.23 -17.21
N PHE A 233 7.58 -7.76 -15.99
CA PHE A 233 8.17 -9.08 -15.78
C PHE A 233 7.31 -10.20 -16.37
N ALA A 234 5.99 -10.11 -16.22
CA ALA A 234 5.06 -11.05 -16.84
C ALA A 234 5.12 -11.02 -18.39
N GLU A 235 5.21 -9.84 -19.00
CA GLU A 235 5.44 -9.70 -20.45
C GLU A 235 6.75 -10.38 -20.88
N GLY A 236 7.83 -10.17 -20.13
CA GLY A 236 9.13 -10.82 -20.38
C GLY A 236 9.05 -12.35 -20.34
N LEU A 237 8.39 -12.91 -19.32
CA LEU A 237 8.18 -14.37 -19.20
C LEU A 237 7.40 -14.92 -20.40
N VAL A 238 6.26 -14.31 -20.75
CA VAL A 238 5.44 -14.75 -21.88
C VAL A 238 6.17 -14.59 -23.22
N LEU A 239 6.91 -13.50 -23.40
CA LEU A 239 7.70 -13.29 -24.62
C LEU A 239 8.83 -14.32 -24.74
N SER A 240 9.54 -14.61 -23.64
CA SER A 240 10.61 -15.62 -23.63
C SER A 240 10.10 -16.99 -24.08
N GLU A 241 8.94 -17.40 -23.58
CA GLU A 241 8.27 -18.64 -24.00
C GLU A 241 7.93 -18.61 -25.50
N LYS A 242 7.40 -17.48 -25.99
CA LYS A 242 7.02 -17.32 -27.40
C LYS A 242 8.19 -17.33 -28.38
N VAL A 243 9.38 -16.92 -27.94
CA VAL A 243 10.61 -17.00 -28.75
C VAL A 243 11.38 -18.31 -28.53
N GLY A 244 10.81 -19.28 -27.82
CA GLY A 244 11.38 -20.61 -27.63
C GLY A 244 12.44 -20.73 -26.53
N LEU A 245 12.50 -19.76 -25.61
CA LEU A 245 13.36 -19.82 -24.43
C LEU A 245 12.59 -20.44 -23.25
N ASP A 246 13.31 -21.07 -22.32
CA ASP A 246 12.73 -21.49 -21.03
C ASP A 246 12.55 -20.25 -20.12
N PRO A 247 11.31 -19.92 -19.72
CA PRO A 247 11.05 -18.80 -18.81
C PRO A 247 11.79 -18.92 -17.47
N SER A 248 12.12 -20.13 -17.02
CA SER A 248 12.90 -20.36 -15.80
C SER A 248 14.32 -19.80 -15.92
N VAL A 249 14.92 -19.94 -17.11
CA VAL A 249 16.25 -19.38 -17.41
C VAL A 249 16.19 -17.84 -17.43
N LEU A 250 15.09 -17.24 -17.90
CA LEU A 250 14.93 -15.78 -17.80
C LEU A 250 14.94 -15.30 -16.33
N VAL A 251 14.27 -16.02 -15.43
CA VAL A 251 14.30 -15.70 -13.99
C VAL A 251 15.72 -15.76 -13.44
N GLU A 252 16.50 -16.78 -13.82
CA GLU A 252 17.90 -16.93 -13.41
C GLU A 252 18.77 -15.77 -13.95
N VAL A 253 18.67 -15.46 -15.25
CA VAL A 253 19.42 -14.36 -15.88
C VAL A 253 19.13 -13.02 -15.19
N ILE A 254 17.86 -12.71 -14.92
CA ILE A 254 17.46 -11.49 -14.20
C ILE A 254 18.06 -11.46 -12.79
N SER A 255 18.09 -12.60 -12.10
CA SER A 255 18.59 -12.68 -10.72
C SER A 255 20.07 -12.32 -10.57
N GLN A 256 20.87 -12.52 -11.62
CA GLN A 256 22.31 -12.22 -11.67
C GLN A 256 22.61 -10.79 -12.17
N GLY A 257 21.61 -10.11 -12.74
CA GLY A 257 21.77 -8.82 -13.40
C GLY A 257 21.48 -7.61 -12.53
N ALA A 258 21.65 -6.42 -13.11
CA ALA A 258 21.42 -5.13 -12.44
C ALA A 258 19.95 -4.89 -12.04
N ILE A 259 19.01 -5.63 -12.63
CA ILE A 259 17.56 -5.54 -12.36
C ILE A 259 17.07 -6.63 -11.39
N SER A 260 18.00 -7.33 -10.74
CA SER A 260 17.68 -8.34 -9.74
C SER A 260 16.83 -7.72 -8.61
N ALA A 261 15.71 -8.38 -8.31
CA ALA A 261 14.81 -7.96 -7.25
C ALA A 261 14.26 -9.21 -6.53
N PRO A 262 14.17 -9.20 -5.18
CA PRO A 262 13.61 -10.33 -4.43
C PRO A 262 12.21 -10.74 -4.90
N MET A 263 11.41 -9.78 -5.37
CA MET A 263 10.09 -10.03 -5.92
C MET A 263 10.13 -10.99 -7.13
N TYR A 264 11.05 -10.78 -8.08
CA TYR A 264 11.16 -11.64 -9.27
C TYR A 264 11.62 -13.05 -8.90
N ALA A 265 12.60 -13.18 -8.00
CA ALA A 265 13.08 -14.47 -7.52
C ALA A 265 11.99 -15.26 -6.79
N VAL A 266 11.14 -14.59 -6.00
CA VAL A 266 10.05 -15.23 -5.26
C VAL A 266 8.86 -15.56 -6.16
N LYS A 267 8.47 -14.66 -7.07
CA LYS A 267 7.23 -14.82 -7.87
C LYS A 267 7.45 -15.54 -9.18
N GLY A 268 8.62 -15.41 -9.81
CA GLY A 268 8.96 -16.02 -11.09
C GLY A 268 8.67 -17.52 -11.15
N PRO A 269 9.24 -18.36 -10.25
CA PRO A 269 9.00 -19.80 -10.26
C PRO A 269 7.51 -20.19 -10.16
N SER A 270 6.75 -19.44 -9.39
CA SER A 270 5.29 -19.61 -9.25
C SER A 270 4.54 -19.23 -10.52
N MET A 271 4.92 -18.12 -11.18
CA MET A 271 4.34 -17.67 -12.45
C MET A 271 4.61 -18.65 -13.59
N VAL A 272 5.83 -19.17 -13.69
CA VAL A 272 6.19 -20.19 -14.69
C VAL A 272 5.34 -21.46 -14.51
N LYS A 273 5.06 -21.84 -13.26
CA LYS A 273 4.21 -23.00 -12.93
C LYS A 273 2.71 -22.72 -12.96
N SER A 274 2.30 -21.49 -13.29
CA SER A 274 0.89 -21.04 -13.22
C SER A 274 0.23 -21.32 -11.86
N SER A 275 0.97 -21.13 -10.78
CA SER A 275 0.53 -21.35 -9.40
C SER A 275 0.66 -20.05 -8.61
N TYR A 276 -0.47 -19.56 -8.07
CA TYR A 276 -0.56 -18.20 -7.54
C TYR A 276 -1.04 -18.16 -6.08
N PRO A 277 -0.30 -18.78 -5.13
CA PRO A 277 -0.68 -18.74 -3.72
C PRO A 277 -0.67 -17.29 -3.23
N THR A 278 -1.82 -16.85 -2.72
CA THR A 278 -2.06 -15.43 -2.43
C THR A 278 -1.25 -14.94 -1.24
N ALA A 279 -0.27 -14.08 -1.50
CA ALA A 279 0.42 -13.29 -0.50
C ALA A 279 -0.04 -11.82 -0.56
N PHE A 280 -0.27 -11.30 -1.76
CA PHE A 280 -0.90 -10.00 -1.98
C PHE A 280 -1.99 -10.14 -3.05
N PRO A 281 -3.29 -10.03 -2.70
CA PRO A 281 -4.39 -10.25 -3.64
C PRO A 281 -4.32 -9.32 -4.85
N LEU A 282 -4.55 -9.88 -6.03
CA LEU A 282 -4.56 -9.17 -7.30
C LEU A 282 -5.54 -7.98 -7.30
N LYS A 283 -6.73 -8.18 -6.70
CA LYS A 283 -7.72 -7.10 -6.53
C LYS A 283 -7.19 -5.90 -5.72
N HIS A 284 -6.32 -6.13 -4.75
CA HIS A 284 -5.74 -5.06 -3.92
C HIS A 284 -4.62 -4.34 -4.66
N GLN A 285 -3.77 -5.05 -5.42
CA GLN A 285 -2.81 -4.40 -6.32
C GLN A 285 -3.52 -3.54 -7.37
N GLN A 286 -4.60 -4.03 -7.96
CA GLN A 286 -5.39 -3.26 -8.93
C GLN A 286 -6.02 -2.03 -8.28
N LYS A 287 -6.55 -2.16 -7.07
CA LYS A 287 -7.04 -1.02 -6.27
C LYS A 287 -5.93 0.01 -6.07
N ASP A 288 -4.72 -0.40 -5.69
CA ASP A 288 -3.60 0.53 -5.48
C ASP A 288 -3.19 1.26 -6.76
N LEU A 289 -3.18 0.58 -7.92
CA LEU A 289 -2.93 1.22 -9.21
C LEU A 289 -4.00 2.26 -9.55
N ARG A 290 -5.28 1.95 -9.30
CA ARG A 290 -6.39 2.90 -9.47
C ARG A 290 -6.23 4.13 -8.58
N LEU A 291 -5.87 3.94 -7.31
CA LEU A 291 -5.64 5.05 -6.37
C LEU A 291 -4.41 5.88 -6.78
N ALA A 292 -3.34 5.24 -7.27
CA ALA A 292 -2.17 5.95 -7.79
C ALA A 292 -2.50 6.79 -9.04
N LEU A 293 -3.38 6.30 -9.92
CA LEU A 293 -3.90 7.07 -11.06
C LEU A 293 -4.70 8.29 -10.60
N GLY A 294 -5.58 8.13 -9.61
CA GLY A 294 -6.31 9.27 -9.02
C GLY A 294 -5.38 10.29 -8.35
N LEU A 295 -4.35 9.83 -7.64
CA LEU A 295 -3.31 10.70 -7.09
C LEU A 295 -2.59 11.48 -8.20
N ALA A 296 -2.21 10.81 -9.29
CA ALA A 296 -1.52 11.44 -10.40
C ALA A 296 -2.39 12.48 -11.13
N GLU A 297 -3.69 12.20 -11.28
CA GLU A 297 -4.68 13.15 -11.80
C GLU A 297 -4.77 14.41 -10.92
N SER A 298 -4.83 14.26 -9.60
CA SER A 298 -4.92 15.38 -8.65
C SER A 298 -3.75 16.38 -8.75
N VAL A 299 -2.62 15.95 -9.31
CA VAL A 299 -1.42 16.77 -9.50
C VAL A 299 -1.04 16.96 -10.97
N SER A 300 -1.92 16.57 -11.90
CA SER A 300 -1.69 16.66 -13.36
C SER A 300 -0.39 16.00 -13.84
N GLN A 301 -0.01 14.86 -13.26
CA GLN A 301 1.21 14.11 -13.62
C GLN A 301 0.87 12.91 -14.53
N PRO A 302 1.33 12.88 -15.79
CA PRO A 302 1.16 11.70 -16.64
C PRO A 302 1.96 10.50 -16.11
N ILE A 303 1.31 9.33 -16.01
CA ILE A 303 1.91 8.04 -15.64
C ILE A 303 1.44 6.90 -16.58
N PRO A 304 1.76 6.97 -17.88
CA PRO A 304 1.18 6.07 -18.89
C PRO A 304 1.47 4.57 -18.66
N ILE A 305 2.64 4.24 -18.10
CA ILE A 305 3.00 2.84 -17.77
C ILE A 305 2.03 2.28 -16.73
N ALA A 306 1.75 3.03 -15.67
CA ALA A 306 0.81 2.62 -14.63
C ALA A 306 -0.63 2.51 -15.16
N ALA A 307 -1.03 3.39 -16.09
CA ALA A 307 -2.33 3.32 -16.73
C ALA A 307 -2.52 2.01 -17.52
N ALA A 308 -1.55 1.66 -18.38
CA ALA A 308 -1.57 0.39 -19.12
C ALA A 308 -1.54 -0.82 -18.17
N THR A 309 -0.68 -0.76 -17.14
CA THR A 309 -0.58 -1.78 -16.09
C THR A 309 -1.94 -2.01 -15.42
N ASN A 310 -2.64 -0.94 -15.04
CA ASN A 310 -3.94 -1.02 -14.38
C ASN A 310 -4.98 -1.77 -15.22
N GLU A 311 -5.02 -1.53 -16.54
CA GLU A 311 -5.92 -2.25 -17.44
C GLU A 311 -5.58 -3.74 -17.52
N LEU A 312 -4.30 -4.11 -17.53
CA LEU A 312 -3.89 -5.50 -17.50
C LEU A 312 -4.37 -6.22 -16.22
N TYR A 313 -4.28 -5.54 -15.08
CA TYR A 313 -4.82 -6.06 -13.82
C TYR A 313 -6.36 -6.19 -13.85
N LYS A 314 -7.08 -5.29 -14.54
CA LYS A 314 -8.53 -5.44 -14.73
C LYS A 314 -8.88 -6.64 -15.62
N VAL A 315 -8.10 -6.91 -16.67
CA VAL A 315 -8.26 -8.12 -17.49
C VAL A 315 -8.01 -9.38 -16.65
N ALA A 316 -6.97 -9.42 -15.83
CA ALA A 316 -6.76 -10.55 -14.94
C ALA A 316 -7.93 -10.74 -13.94
N LYS A 317 -8.51 -9.65 -13.43
CA LYS A 317 -9.73 -9.72 -12.60
C LYS A 317 -10.92 -10.30 -13.36
N SER A 318 -11.13 -9.93 -14.63
CA SER A 318 -12.24 -10.46 -15.44
C SER A 318 -12.09 -11.97 -15.73
N HIS A 319 -10.86 -12.50 -15.64
CA HIS A 319 -10.58 -13.93 -15.66
C HIS A 319 -10.85 -14.65 -14.32
N GLY A 320 -11.42 -13.98 -13.33
CA GLY A 320 -11.73 -14.57 -12.01
C GLY A 320 -10.54 -14.64 -11.06
N LEU A 321 -9.43 -13.95 -11.34
CA LEU A 321 -8.18 -14.07 -10.58
C LEU A 321 -8.06 -13.06 -9.43
N SER A 322 -9.17 -12.41 -9.06
CA SER A 322 -9.19 -11.32 -8.07
C SER A 322 -8.57 -11.69 -6.72
N ASP A 323 -8.81 -12.92 -6.25
CA ASP A 323 -8.35 -13.42 -4.96
C ASP A 323 -7.03 -14.20 -5.02
N GLN A 324 -6.49 -14.42 -6.22
CA GLN A 324 -5.16 -14.98 -6.40
C GLN A 324 -4.08 -13.92 -6.14
N ASP A 325 -2.83 -14.34 -6.06
CA ASP A 325 -1.71 -13.41 -5.93
C ASP A 325 -1.65 -12.43 -7.11
N PHE A 326 -1.18 -11.21 -6.87
CA PHE A 326 -1.01 -10.19 -7.92
C PHE A 326 -0.06 -10.60 -9.05
N SER A 327 0.77 -11.63 -8.85
CA SER A 327 1.57 -12.24 -9.93
C SER A 327 0.73 -12.99 -10.97
N ALA A 328 -0.53 -13.33 -10.67
CA ALA A 328 -1.48 -13.90 -11.63
C ALA A 328 -1.86 -12.93 -12.77
N VAL A 329 -1.36 -11.69 -12.76
CA VAL A 329 -1.48 -10.74 -13.87
C VAL A 329 -0.92 -11.29 -15.19
N ILE A 330 0.05 -12.22 -15.14
CA ILE A 330 0.57 -12.91 -16.32
C ILE A 330 -0.52 -13.64 -17.13
N GLU A 331 -1.58 -14.11 -16.46
CA GLU A 331 -2.71 -14.78 -17.13
C GLU A 331 -3.57 -13.84 -17.98
N ALA A 332 -3.42 -12.52 -17.83
CA ALA A 332 -4.05 -11.57 -18.74
C ALA A 332 -3.34 -11.47 -20.10
N LEU A 333 -2.07 -11.90 -20.18
CA LEU A 333 -1.24 -11.87 -21.39
C LEU A 333 -1.27 -13.19 -22.16
N LYS A 334 -1.63 -14.29 -21.50
CA LYS A 334 -1.74 -15.60 -22.13
C LYS A 334 -2.98 -15.63 -23.01
N VAL A 335 -2.79 -15.93 -24.30
CA VAL A 335 -3.90 -16.18 -25.22
C VAL A 335 -4.61 -17.45 -24.78
N LYS A 336 -5.84 -17.32 -24.26
CA LYS A 336 -6.73 -18.47 -24.13
C LYS A 336 -7.21 -18.82 -25.52
N LEU A 337 -6.61 -19.86 -26.12
CA LEU A 337 -7.27 -20.54 -27.23
C LEU A 337 -8.59 -21.07 -26.67
N GLN A 338 -9.72 -20.52 -27.13
CA GLN A 338 -11.01 -21.15 -26.90
C GLN A 338 -10.93 -22.54 -27.53
N GLN A 339 -10.92 -23.58 -26.69
CA GLN A 339 -11.22 -24.95 -27.10
C GLN A 339 -12.73 -25.12 -27.16
#